data_AF-A0A9N7MKA9-F1
#
_entry.id   AF-A0A9N7MKA9-F1
#
_cell.length_a   1.000
_cell.length_b   1.000
_cell.length_c   1.000
_cell.angle_alpha   90.00
_cell.angle_beta   90.00
_cell.angle_gamma   90.00
#
_symmetry.space_group_name_H-M   'P 1'
#
loop_
_entity.id
_entity.type
_entity.pdbx_description
1 polymer ?
#
loop_
_entity_poly.entity_id
_entity_poly.type
_entity_poly.pdbx_seq_one_letter_code
_entity_poly.pdbx_strand_id
1 'polypeptide(L)'
;MIQKEAFHCRSGKAYLFNNVYNITMGPLEERMMLSGMHTVAEIFCCCCGQIVGWKYEAAHDISQKYKEGKFVLERERISDGVDSDFCINARASSSDGDDA
;
A
#
# COMPACT_ATOMS: atom_id res chain seq x y z
N MET A 1 9.78 1.92 14.32
CA MET A 1 9.31 3.32 14.41
C MET A 1 8.59 3.63 13.10
N ILE A 2 7.27 3.83 13.15
CA ILE A 2 6.45 4.17 11.97
C ILE A 2 6.67 5.66 11.69
N GLN A 3 7.21 6.02 10.53
CA GLN A 3 7.25 7.44 10.15
C GLN A 3 5.87 7.85 9.65
N LYS A 4 5.29 8.84 10.33
CA LYS A 4 3.91 9.29 10.18
C LYS A 4 3.76 10.27 9.01
N GLU A 5 4.29 9.93 7.85
CA GLU A 5 3.96 10.62 6.61
C GLU A 5 2.82 9.82 5.96
N ALA A 6 1.68 10.45 5.74
CA ALA A 6 0.53 9.80 5.13
C ALA A 6 0.86 9.56 3.65
N PHE A 7 1.34 8.36 3.32
CA PHE A 7 1.46 7.94 1.93
C PHE A 7 0.05 7.66 1.42
N HIS A 8 -0.39 8.41 0.42
CA HIS A 8 -1.66 8.17 -0.25
C HIS A 8 -1.43 7.19 -1.38
N CYS A 9 -2.05 6.02 -1.30
CA CYS A 9 -2.13 5.07 -2.41
C CYS A 9 -3.52 5.06 -3.03
N ARG A 10 -3.69 4.36 -4.15
CA ARG A 10 -4.97 4.16 -4.84
C ARG A 10 -6.06 3.60 -3.92
N SER A 11 -5.66 2.85 -2.89
CA SER A 11 -6.53 2.16 -1.92
C SER A 11 -6.62 2.88 -0.55
N GLY A 12 -6.14 4.12 -0.39
CA GLY A 12 -6.25 4.88 0.87
C GLY A 12 -4.95 5.04 1.66
N LYS A 13 -4.98 4.73 2.97
CA LYS A 13 -3.86 5.00 3.91
C LYS A 13 -2.75 3.97 3.76
N ALA A 14 -1.51 4.45 3.64
CA ALA A 14 -0.32 3.61 3.70
C ALA A 14 0.71 4.15 4.69
N TYR A 15 1.61 3.28 5.14
CA TYR A 15 2.62 3.59 6.15
C TYR A 15 4.02 3.19 5.67
N LEU A 16 5.01 3.97 6.09
CA LEU A 16 6.42 3.73 5.80
C LEU A 16 7.10 2.94 6.94
N PHE A 17 7.69 1.82 6.60
CA PHE A 17 8.40 0.92 7.50
C PHE A 17 9.87 0.84 7.10
N ASN A 18 10.74 0.72 8.10
CA ASN A 18 12.17 0.48 7.87
C ASN A 18 12.43 -0.98 7.47
N ASN A 19 11.59 -1.91 7.91
CA ASN A 19 11.77 -3.33 7.63
C ASN A 19 10.42 -4.06 7.59
N VAL A 20 10.33 -5.05 6.71
CA VAL A 20 9.15 -5.90 6.49
C VAL A 20 9.63 -7.32 6.22
N TYR A 21 8.96 -8.31 6.81
CA TYR A 21 9.30 -9.73 6.68
C TYR A 21 8.16 -10.50 6.01
N ASN A 22 8.43 -11.76 5.65
CA ASN A 22 7.48 -12.65 4.96
C ASN A 22 6.95 -12.05 3.66
N ILE A 23 7.84 -11.37 2.92
CA ILE A 23 7.56 -10.82 1.61
C ILE A 23 8.53 -11.35 0.56
N THR A 24 8.07 -11.40 -0.69
CA THR A 24 8.90 -11.50 -1.89
C THR A 24 8.84 -10.19 -2.66
N MET A 25 9.89 -9.90 -3.43
CA MET A 25 10.00 -8.68 -4.23
C MET A 25 9.76 -8.98 -5.71
N GLY A 26 9.01 -8.11 -6.37
CA GLY A 26 8.82 -8.09 -7.81
C GLY A 26 9.99 -7.46 -8.57
N PRO A 27 9.84 -7.30 -9.90
CA PRO A 27 10.81 -6.58 -10.71
C PRO A 27 10.91 -5.11 -10.32
N LEU A 28 12.02 -4.48 -10.68
CA LEU A 28 12.23 -3.05 -10.48
C LEU A 28 11.52 -2.26 -11.57
N GLU A 29 10.83 -1.19 -11.15
CA GLU A 29 10.08 -0.30 -12.03
C GLU A 29 10.36 1.16 -11.70
N GLU A 30 10.52 1.99 -12.72
CA GLU A 30 10.52 3.44 -12.56
C GLU A 30 9.07 3.94 -12.42
N ARG A 31 8.80 4.69 -11.34
CA ARG A 31 7.47 5.18 -11.00
C ARG A 31 7.52 6.66 -10.65
N MET A 32 6.76 7.47 -11.40
CA MET A 32 6.54 8.87 -11.06
C MET A 32 5.56 8.97 -9.89
N MET A 33 5.97 9.66 -8.82
CA MET A 33 5.16 9.92 -7.63
C MET A 33 5.06 11.43 -7.37
N LEU A 34 4.24 11.84 -6.40
CA LEU A 34 4.13 13.26 -6.00
C LEU A 34 5.47 13.86 -5.58
N SER A 35 6.35 13.05 -4.99
CA SER A 35 7.69 13.45 -4.57
C SER A 35 8.77 13.27 -5.65
N GLY A 36 8.39 13.02 -6.90
CA GLY A 36 9.31 12.83 -8.03
C GLY A 36 9.49 11.37 -8.46
N MET A 37 10.49 11.14 -9.32
CA MET A 37 10.79 9.82 -9.90
C MET A 37 11.51 8.91 -8.92
N HIS A 38 11.06 7.66 -8.83
CA HIS A 38 11.64 6.63 -7.96
C HIS A 38 11.73 5.29 -8.70
N THR A 39 12.78 4.53 -8.41
CA THR A 39 12.84 3.09 -8.71
C THR A 39 12.21 2.35 -7.53
N VAL A 40 11.18 1.54 -7.80
CA VAL A 40 10.45 0.77 -6.78
C VAL A 40 10.32 -0.69 -7.17
N ALA A 41 10.06 -1.54 -6.18
CA ALA A 41 9.68 -2.93 -6.39
C ALA A 41 8.38 -3.22 -5.65
N GLU A 42 7.41 -3.84 -6.30
CA GLU A 42 6.21 -4.35 -5.61
C GLU A 42 6.61 -5.46 -4.63
N ILE A 43 5.90 -5.54 -3.50
CA ILE A 43 6.11 -6.59 -2.52
C ILE A 43 4.86 -7.43 -2.32
N PHE A 44 5.07 -8.74 -2.26
CA PHE A 44 4.04 -9.76 -2.21
C PHE A 44 4.14 -10.53 -0.92
N CYS A 45 3.01 -10.82 -0.28
CA CYS A 45 2.99 -11.67 0.91
C CYS A 45 3.39 -13.11 0.56
N CYS A 46 4.36 -13.69 1.27
CA CYS A 46 4.77 -15.08 1.06
C CYS A 46 3.65 -16.10 1.33
N CYS A 47 2.64 -15.75 2.14
CA CYS A 47 1.56 -16.66 2.51
C CYS A 47 0.44 -16.73 1.47
N CYS A 48 0.06 -15.61 0.88
CA CYS A 48 -1.10 -15.52 -0.02
C CYS A 48 -0.79 -15.01 -1.43
N GLY A 49 0.45 -14.60 -1.69
CA GLY A 49 0.90 -14.08 -2.99
C GLY A 49 0.30 -12.73 -3.38
N GLN A 50 -0.52 -12.10 -2.54
CA GLN A 50 -1.13 -10.81 -2.83
C GLN A 50 -0.12 -9.66 -2.65
N ILE A 51 -0.27 -8.62 -3.47
CA ILE A 51 0.47 -7.36 -3.30
C ILE A 51 0.06 -6.73 -1.97
N VAL A 52 1.03 -6.39 -1.14
CA VAL A 52 0.83 -5.72 0.16
C VAL A 52 1.42 -4.31 0.19
N GLY A 53 2.21 -3.93 -0.82
CA GLY A 53 2.84 -2.63 -0.91
C GLY A 53 3.99 -2.58 -1.91
N TRP A 54 4.95 -1.70 -1.68
CA TRP A 54 6.18 -1.58 -2.47
C TRP A 54 7.37 -1.15 -1.61
N LYS A 55 8.58 -1.39 -2.09
CA LYS A 55 9.84 -0.90 -1.53
C LYS A 55 10.46 0.15 -2.44
N TYR A 56 11.03 1.19 -1.85
CA TYR A 56 11.89 2.13 -2.58
C TYR A 56 13.29 1.55 -2.74
N GLU A 57 13.73 1.35 -3.98
CA GLU A 57 15.13 0.99 -4.27
C GLU A 57 15.98 2.23 -4.45
N ALA A 58 15.50 3.20 -5.24
CA ALA A 58 16.22 4.43 -5.48
C ALA A 58 15.26 5.63 -5.59
N ALA A 59 15.72 6.77 -5.11
CA ALA A 59 15.10 8.07 -5.37
C ALA A 59 16.04 8.91 -6.23
N HIS A 60 15.52 9.55 -7.28
CA HIS A 60 16.33 10.41 -8.14
C HIS A 60 16.67 11.76 -7.47
N ASP A 61 15.81 12.21 -6.57
CA ASP A 61 15.96 13.47 -5.86
C ASP A 61 16.64 13.27 -4.49
N ILE A 62 17.65 14.08 -4.18
CA ILE A 62 18.45 13.96 -2.94
C ILE A 62 17.57 14.13 -1.71
N SER A 63 16.57 15.02 -1.80
CA SER A 63 15.61 15.27 -0.71
C SER A 63 14.78 14.02 -0.34
N GLN A 64 14.69 13.04 -1.24
CA GLN A 64 13.91 11.82 -1.08
C GLN A 64 14.74 10.58 -0.74
N LYS A 65 16.08 10.69 -0.68
CA LYS A 65 16.99 9.58 -0.38
C LYS A 65 16.70 8.88 0.95
N TYR A 66 16.08 9.57 1.91
CA TYR A 66 15.65 8.98 3.17
C TYR A 66 14.61 7.85 2.99
N LYS A 67 13.98 7.71 1.82
CA LYS A 67 13.02 6.65 1.50
C LYS A 67 13.68 5.37 0.99
N GLU A 68 14.91 5.45 0.47
CA GLU A 68 15.61 4.28 -0.08
C GLU A 68 15.74 3.17 0.97
N GLY A 69 15.48 1.93 0.54
CA GLY A 69 15.45 0.76 1.42
C GLY A 69 14.17 0.62 2.26
N LYS A 70 13.30 1.64 2.31
CA LYS A 70 12.07 1.60 3.10
C LYS A 70 10.89 1.04 2.32
N PHE A 71 9.91 0.56 3.07
CA PHE A 71 8.74 -0.15 2.56
C PHE A 71 7.49 0.67 2.83
N VAL A 72 6.63 0.79 1.84
CA VAL A 72 5.29 1.33 1.99
C VAL A 72 4.31 0.18 1.96
N LEU A 73 3.49 0.05 3.00
CA LEU A 73 2.42 -0.95 3.06
C LEU A 73 1.05 -0.30 3.15
N GLU A 74 0.09 -0.86 2.42
CA GLU A 74 -1.30 -0.40 2.44
C GLU A 74 -2.04 -0.97 3.66
N ARG A 75 -2.74 -0.11 4.42
CA ARG A 75 -3.50 -0.53 5.60
C ARG A 75 -4.55 -1.60 5.27
N GLU A 76 -5.24 -1.46 4.14
CA GLU A 76 -6.29 -2.41 3.75
C GLU A 76 -5.76 -3.83 3.46
N ARG A 77 -4.44 -3.96 3.26
CA ARG A 77 -3.76 -5.24 3.01
C ARG A 77 -3.09 -5.83 4.25
N ILE A 78 -3.13 -5.12 5.37
CA ILE A 78 -2.53 -5.55 6.64
C ILE A 78 -3.62 -5.52 7.71
N SER A 79 -4.15 -6.69 8.05
CA SER A 79 -5.01 -6.82 9.21
C SER A 79 -4.14 -6.76 10.47
N ASP A 80 -4.31 -5.73 11.28
CA ASP A 80 -3.92 -5.80 12.69
C ASP A 80 -4.75 -6.95 13.30
N GLY A 81 -4.10 -7.94 13.91
CA GLY A 81 -4.75 -9.14 14.44
C GLY A 81 -5.62 -8.91 15.68
N VAL A 82 -6.48 -7.88 15.66
CA VAL A 82 -7.52 -7.61 16.64
C VAL A 82 -8.73 -7.04 15.88
N ASP A 83 -9.83 -7.78 15.92
CA ASP A 83 -11.18 -7.45 15.40
C ASP A 83 -11.41 -6.00 14.98
N SER A 84 -11.62 -5.77 13.69
CA SER A 84 -12.37 -4.59 13.24
C SER A 84 -13.05 -4.93 11.92
N ASP A 85 -14.23 -5.54 12.08
CA ASP A 85 -15.41 -5.43 11.24
C ASP A 85 -15.16 -5.26 9.73
N PHE A 86 -15.21 -6.39 9.04
CA PHE A 86 -15.57 -6.45 7.63
C PHE A 86 -16.93 -5.79 7.42
N CYS A 87 -16.97 -4.50 7.10
CA CYS A 87 -18.16 -3.92 6.49
C CYS A 87 -18.14 -4.24 4.99
N ILE A 88 -18.72 -5.40 4.70
CA ILE A 88 -19.32 -5.76 3.42
C ILE A 88 -20.02 -4.53 2.85
N ASN A 89 -19.58 -4.07 1.68
CA ASN A 89 -20.51 -3.43 0.76
C ASN A 89 -20.51 -4.26 -0.53
N ALA A 90 -20.93 -5.52 -0.39
CA ALA A 90 -21.78 -6.10 -1.42
C ALA A 90 -22.93 -5.09 -1.57
N ARG A 91 -22.95 -4.38 -2.70
CA ARG A 91 -24.06 -3.51 -3.08
C ARG A 91 -25.31 -4.35 -2.96
N ALA A 92 -25.99 -4.22 -1.81
CA ALA A 92 -27.34 -4.69 -1.64
C ALA A 92 -28.15 -3.92 -2.68
N SER A 93 -28.72 -4.67 -3.62
CA SER A 93 -29.78 -4.19 -4.48
C SER A 93 -30.80 -3.46 -3.62
N SER A 94 -30.93 -2.15 -3.82
CA SER A 94 -32.17 -1.44 -3.52
C SER A 94 -32.92 -1.34 -4.84
N SER A 95 -33.70 -2.38 -5.14
CA SER A 95 -34.91 -2.20 -5.93
C SER A 95 -35.93 -1.54 -5.02
N ASP A 96 -36.54 -0.45 -5.46
CA ASP A 96 -37.89 -0.06 -5.08
C ASP A 96 -38.49 0.67 -6.28
N GLY A 97 -39.49 0.03 -6.89
CA GLY A 97 -40.47 0.72 -7.71
C GLY A 97 -41.61 1.23 -6.81
N ASP A 98 -42.30 2.28 -7.25
CA ASP A 98 -43.76 2.39 -7.20
C ASP A 98 -44.20 3.64 -7.98
N ASP A 99 -45.16 3.42 -8.87
CA ASP A 99 -45.88 4.37 -9.73
C ASP A 99 -46.87 5.26 -8.95
N ALA A 100 -47.03 6.53 -9.38
CA ALA A 100 -48.30 7.29 -9.36
C ALA A 100 -48.23 8.50 -10.30
#